data_AF-A0A1F7T5R4-F1
#
_entry.id   AF-A0A1F7T5R4-F1
#
_cell.length_a   1.000
_cell.length_b   1.000
_cell.length_c   1.000
_cell.angle_alpha   90.00
_cell.angle_beta   90.00
_cell.angle_gamma   90.00
#
_symmetry.space_group_name_H-M   'P 1'
#
loop_
_entity.id
_entity.type
_entity.pdbx_description
1 polymer ?
#
loop_
_entity_poly.entity_id
_entity_poly.type
_entity_poly.pdbx_seq_one_letter_code
_entity_poly.pdbx_strand_id
1 'polypeptide(L)'
;MVRPWVPLLLLGGWLALAALSAPPASAQAAPGDGGEGGGIERRAEGFDTPVVARSKFLGWVRRDLSERLPGEETLFKQYADEWGFQFETVSINGIVFAINIDVDGKYPFDITLMDTDCDGVFETKVEEKPGQRMDLAIPECVFRPATAERR
;
A
#
# COMPACT_ATOMS: atom_id res chain seq x y z
N MET A 1 53.19 -40.44 -43.35
CA MET A 1 54.27 -40.08 -42.39
C MET A 1 53.63 -39.46 -41.16
N VAL A 2 53.51 -40.26 -40.10
CA VAL A 2 54.15 -40.09 -38.77
C VAL A 2 53.58 -38.93 -37.93
N ARG A 3 52.71 -39.30 -36.97
CA ARG A 3 52.37 -38.53 -35.75
C ARG A 3 53.57 -38.51 -34.78
N PRO A 4 53.67 -37.49 -33.91
CA PRO A 4 53.37 -37.74 -32.47
C PRO A 4 52.57 -36.55 -31.85
N TRP A 5 51.62 -36.71 -30.92
CA TRP A 5 51.71 -37.16 -29.51
C TRP A 5 52.60 -36.22 -28.68
N VAL A 6 52.15 -35.56 -27.59
CA VAL A 6 51.95 -35.96 -26.16
C VAL A 6 51.60 -34.64 -25.36
N PRO A 7 51.41 -34.58 -24.01
CA PRO A 7 50.37 -35.03 -23.03
C PRO A 7 49.47 -33.87 -22.49
N LEU A 8 48.29 -34.04 -21.86
CA LEU A 8 47.90 -34.41 -20.48
C LEU A 8 48.50 -33.58 -19.31
N LEU A 9 47.62 -33.18 -18.34
CA LEU A 9 47.79 -32.64 -16.95
C LEU A 9 47.28 -31.17 -16.80
N LEU A 10 46.50 -30.71 -15.81
CA LEU A 10 46.05 -31.12 -14.45
C LEU A 10 44.58 -30.62 -14.23
N LEU A 11 43.65 -31.29 -13.55
CA LEU A 11 43.44 -31.48 -12.09
C LEU A 11 43.56 -30.21 -11.20
N GLY A 12 42.45 -29.85 -10.55
CA GLY A 12 42.31 -28.85 -9.48
C GLY A 12 41.10 -27.95 -9.74
N GLY A 13 39.94 -28.11 -9.10
CA GLY A 13 39.71 -28.29 -7.68
C GLY A 13 39.30 -26.94 -7.08
N TRP A 14 38.01 -26.63 -7.08
CA TRP A 14 37.43 -25.58 -6.24
C TRP A 14 36.14 -26.12 -5.61
N LEU A 15 36.26 -26.50 -4.34
CA LEU A 15 35.14 -26.72 -3.43
C LEU A 15 34.47 -25.35 -3.17
N ALA A 16 33.26 -25.16 -3.67
CA ALA A 16 32.43 -24.05 -3.22
C ALA A 16 31.82 -24.41 -1.86
N LEU A 17 32.34 -23.79 -0.80
CA LEU A 17 31.79 -23.84 0.54
C LEU A 17 30.46 -23.06 0.52
N ALA A 18 29.32 -23.76 0.48
CA ALA A 18 28.02 -23.14 0.66
C ALA A 18 27.87 -22.74 2.14
N ALA A 19 28.04 -21.45 2.42
CA ALA A 19 27.70 -20.89 3.71
C ALA A 19 26.17 -20.92 3.88
N LEU A 20 25.68 -21.84 4.71
CA LEU A 20 24.29 -21.88 5.16
C LEU A 20 24.07 -20.69 6.11
N SER A 21 23.71 -19.52 5.58
CA SER A 21 23.22 -18.42 6.39
C SER A 21 21.80 -18.75 6.83
N ALA A 22 21.63 -19.18 8.08
CA ALA A 22 20.34 -19.30 8.71
C ALA A 22 19.67 -17.91 8.79
N PRO A 23 18.40 -17.76 8.39
CA PRO A 23 17.68 -16.51 8.63
C PRO A 23 17.45 -16.31 10.14
N PRO A 24 17.46 -15.06 10.62
CA PRO A 24 17.16 -14.76 12.01
C PRO A 24 15.70 -15.09 12.32
N ALA A 25 15.48 -15.54 13.55
CA ALA A 25 14.19 -15.94 14.10
C ALA A 25 13.15 -14.84 13.93
N SER A 26 12.13 -15.11 13.09
CA SER A 26 10.89 -14.37 13.10
C SER A 26 10.18 -14.65 14.42
N ALA A 27 10.07 -13.62 15.26
CA ALA A 27 9.20 -13.64 16.41
C ALA A 27 7.78 -13.97 15.96
N GLN A 28 7.29 -15.15 16.38
CA GLN A 28 5.88 -15.51 16.24
C GLN A 28 5.09 -14.65 17.23
N ALA A 29 4.47 -13.58 16.72
CA ALA A 29 3.32 -12.98 17.38
C ALA A 29 2.18 -14.02 17.39
N ALA A 30 1.60 -14.24 18.57
CA ALA A 30 0.49 -15.17 18.77
C ALA A 30 -0.75 -14.78 17.94
N PRO A 31 -1.55 -15.75 17.46
CA PRO A 31 -2.80 -15.44 16.78
C PRO A 31 -3.85 -15.02 17.82
N GLY A 32 -4.20 -13.73 17.80
CA GLY A 32 -5.36 -13.20 18.50
C GLY A 32 -6.64 -13.54 17.73
N ASP A 33 -7.47 -14.33 18.39
CA ASP A 33 -8.92 -14.55 18.27
C ASP A 33 -9.64 -14.00 17.01
N GLY A 34 -10.12 -14.94 16.19
CA GLY A 34 -10.92 -14.67 15.01
C GLY A 34 -12.36 -14.28 15.37
N GLY A 35 -12.69 -13.01 15.16
CA GLY A 35 -14.05 -12.54 14.97
C GLY A 35 -14.29 -12.28 13.48
N GLU A 36 -15.27 -12.94 12.88
CA GLU A 36 -15.74 -12.70 11.50
C GLU A 36 -16.43 -11.32 11.36
N GLY A 37 -15.66 -10.23 11.52
CA GLY A 37 -15.97 -8.88 11.03
C GLY A 37 -15.02 -8.54 9.88
N GLY A 38 -15.27 -7.48 9.11
CA GLY A 38 -14.16 -6.86 8.36
C GLY A 38 -13.09 -6.42 9.35
N GLY A 39 -11.82 -6.71 9.07
CA GLY A 39 -10.74 -6.46 10.02
C GLY A 39 -10.42 -4.98 10.07
N ILE A 40 -10.70 -4.33 11.21
CA ILE A 40 -10.13 -3.01 11.52
C ILE A 40 -8.87 -3.24 12.33
N GLU A 41 -7.73 -2.83 11.79
CA GLU A 41 -6.44 -2.88 12.45
C GLU A 41 -5.92 -1.44 12.65
N ARG A 42 -5.34 -1.16 13.82
CA ARG A 42 -4.72 0.14 14.11
C ARG A 42 -3.26 -0.01 14.50
N ARG A 43 -2.39 0.84 13.95
CA ARG A 43 -0.96 0.91 14.23
C ARG A 43 -0.54 2.37 14.39
N ALA A 44 0.04 2.71 15.54
CA ALA A 44 0.42 4.09 15.85
C ALA A 44 1.56 4.60 14.95
N GLU A 45 2.39 3.69 14.45
CA GLU A 45 3.46 3.98 13.49
C GLU A 45 2.98 4.17 12.05
N GLY A 46 1.70 3.88 11.77
CA GLY A 46 1.14 3.89 10.43
C GLY A 46 1.38 2.60 9.65
N PHE A 47 0.63 2.46 8.57
CA PHE A 47 0.87 1.45 7.54
C PHE A 47 1.71 2.01 6.41
N ASP A 48 2.50 1.15 5.77
CA ASP A 48 3.20 1.52 4.54
C ASP A 48 2.19 1.86 3.43
N THR A 49 2.40 2.98 2.76
CA THR A 49 1.51 3.47 1.69
C THR A 49 2.20 3.41 0.33
N PRO A 50 1.45 3.18 -0.77
CA PRO A 50 1.98 3.32 -2.13
C PRO A 50 2.57 4.71 -2.39
N VAL A 51 3.67 4.77 -3.15
CA VAL A 51 4.40 6.02 -3.43
C VAL A 51 3.91 6.67 -4.72
N VAL A 52 2.96 7.62 -4.61
CA VAL A 52 2.36 8.35 -5.74
C VAL A 52 3.37 8.89 -6.75
N ALA A 53 4.52 9.41 -6.30
CA ALA A 53 5.54 10.00 -7.17
C ALA A 53 6.19 9.00 -8.14
N ARG A 54 6.09 7.69 -7.85
CA ARG A 54 6.61 6.61 -8.70
C ARG A 54 5.51 5.88 -9.47
N SER A 55 4.25 6.23 -9.22
CA SER A 55 3.09 5.55 -9.79
C SER A 55 2.62 6.21 -11.09
N LYS A 56 2.04 5.40 -11.97
CA LYS A 56 1.37 5.87 -13.18
C LYS A 56 -0.02 6.40 -12.82
N PHE A 57 -0.30 7.65 -13.17
CA PHE A 57 -1.64 8.22 -13.04
C PHE A 57 -2.62 7.59 -14.05
N LEU A 58 -3.77 7.14 -13.57
CA LEU A 58 -4.81 6.50 -14.38
C LEU A 58 -5.98 7.44 -14.66
N GLY A 59 -6.33 8.31 -13.72
CA GLY A 59 -7.44 9.23 -13.86
C GLY A 59 -7.91 9.80 -12.53
N TRP A 60 -8.95 10.63 -12.59
CA TRP A 60 -9.57 11.21 -11.40
C TRP A 60 -11.07 11.40 -11.59
N VAL A 61 -11.79 11.42 -10.49
CA VAL A 61 -13.22 11.75 -10.43
C VAL A 61 -13.52 12.51 -9.15
N ARG A 62 -14.53 13.38 -9.18
CA ARG A 62 -15.08 14.00 -7.98
C ARG A 62 -16.40 13.35 -7.60
N ARG A 63 -16.66 13.20 -6.31
CA ARG A 63 -17.93 12.72 -5.78
C ARG A 63 -18.26 13.49 -4.51
N ASP A 64 -19.55 13.52 -4.21
CA ASP A 64 -20.05 13.92 -2.90
C ASP A 64 -19.93 12.70 -1.96
N LEU A 65 -19.19 12.84 -0.86
CA LEU A 65 -19.15 11.86 0.23
C LEU A 65 -19.72 12.44 1.54
N SER A 66 -20.11 13.71 1.57
CA SER A 66 -20.59 14.35 2.78
C SER A 66 -21.56 15.48 2.48
N GLU A 67 -22.75 15.40 3.08
CA GLU A 67 -23.74 16.48 3.05
C GLU A 67 -23.27 17.79 3.71
N ARG A 68 -22.11 17.78 4.39
CA ARG A 68 -21.54 18.95 5.08
C ARG A 68 -21.00 20.00 4.13
N LEU A 69 -20.52 19.60 2.95
CA LEU A 69 -20.01 20.51 1.93
C LEU A 69 -20.92 20.41 0.70
N PRO A 70 -21.38 21.54 0.14
CA PRO A 70 -22.21 21.48 -1.05
C PRO A 70 -21.39 21.13 -2.30
N GLY A 71 -21.78 20.07 -3.02
CA GLY A 71 -21.26 19.71 -4.34
C GLY A 71 -20.44 18.42 -4.34
N GLU A 72 -19.61 18.23 -5.36
CA GLU A 72 -18.66 17.10 -5.40
C GLU A 72 -17.30 17.58 -4.88
N GLU A 73 -17.13 17.56 -3.56
CA GLU A 73 -15.94 18.04 -2.85
C GLU A 73 -14.82 17.00 -2.79
N THR A 74 -15.18 15.72 -2.83
CA THR A 74 -14.21 14.64 -2.62
C THR A 74 -13.55 14.24 -3.92
N LEU A 75 -12.23 14.38 -3.98
CA LEU A 75 -11.41 14.05 -5.13
C LEU A 75 -10.78 12.67 -4.95
N PHE A 76 -11.14 11.78 -5.86
CA PHE A 76 -10.57 10.45 -6.03
C PHE A 76 -9.56 10.47 -7.17
N LYS A 77 -8.33 10.05 -6.92
CA LYS A 77 -7.28 9.92 -7.95
C LYS A 77 -6.76 8.50 -7.99
N GLN A 78 -6.77 7.90 -9.16
CA GLN A 78 -6.37 6.52 -9.36
C GLN A 78 -4.96 6.43 -9.94
N TYR A 79 -4.23 5.44 -9.46
CA TYR A 79 -2.84 5.19 -9.78
C TYR A 79 -2.61 3.69 -9.96
N ALA A 80 -1.61 3.35 -10.78
CA ALA A 80 -1.01 2.02 -10.80
C ALA A 80 0.47 2.14 -10.38
N ASP A 81 0.93 1.30 -9.47
CA ASP A 81 2.33 1.26 -9.09
C ASP A 81 3.21 0.51 -10.12
N GLU A 82 4.49 0.33 -9.80
CA GLU A 82 5.45 -0.35 -10.67
C GLU A 82 5.23 -1.87 -10.77
N TRP A 83 4.49 -2.46 -9.83
CA TRP A 83 4.14 -3.88 -9.79
C TRP A 83 2.78 -4.17 -10.42
N GLY A 84 2.02 -3.13 -10.78
CA GLY A 84 0.71 -3.23 -11.41
C GLY A 84 -0.47 -3.23 -10.42
N PHE A 85 -0.23 -3.01 -9.13
CA PHE A 85 -1.31 -2.83 -8.16
C PHE A 85 -1.96 -1.46 -8.35
N GLN A 86 -3.29 -1.45 -8.30
CA GLN A 86 -4.06 -0.23 -8.39
C GLN A 86 -4.37 0.31 -7.00
N PHE A 87 -4.29 1.62 -6.87
CA PHE A 87 -4.71 2.28 -5.64
C PHE A 87 -5.31 3.65 -5.96
N GLU A 88 -6.12 4.14 -5.05
CA GLU A 88 -6.82 5.41 -5.16
C GLU A 88 -6.61 6.25 -3.92
N THR A 89 -6.20 7.50 -4.10
CA THR A 89 -6.16 8.47 -2.99
C THR A 89 -7.48 9.20 -2.92
N VAL A 90 -8.04 9.33 -1.72
CA VAL A 90 -9.27 10.07 -1.44
C VAL A 90 -8.91 11.35 -0.68
N SER A 91 -9.38 12.49 -1.17
CA SER A 91 -9.03 13.80 -0.59
C SER A 91 -10.17 14.79 -0.59
N ILE A 92 -10.25 15.61 0.46
CA ILE A 92 -11.15 16.77 0.56
C ILE A 92 -10.28 18.00 0.87
N ASN A 93 -10.55 19.13 0.21
CA ASN A 93 -9.77 20.38 0.37
C ASN A 93 -8.24 20.21 0.20
N GLY A 94 -7.82 19.23 -0.59
CA GLY A 94 -6.41 18.94 -0.85
C GLY A 94 -5.71 18.11 0.23
N ILE A 95 -6.42 17.66 1.26
CA ILE A 95 -5.91 16.77 2.31
C ILE A 95 -6.31 15.34 1.95
N VAL A 96 -5.33 14.46 1.78
CA VAL A 96 -5.56 13.02 1.57
C VAL A 96 -5.81 12.39 2.93
N PHE A 97 -6.95 11.72 3.09
CA PHE A 97 -7.32 11.08 4.37
C PHE A 97 -7.58 9.58 4.23
N ALA A 98 -7.72 9.08 3.00
CA ALA A 98 -7.81 7.64 2.76
C ALA A 98 -7.06 7.22 1.48
N ILE A 99 -6.57 5.98 1.50
CA ILE A 99 -5.98 5.30 0.35
C ILE A 99 -6.65 3.94 0.22
N ASN A 100 -7.35 3.73 -0.89
CA ASN A 100 -7.98 2.46 -1.21
C ASN A 100 -7.01 1.66 -2.09
N ILE A 101 -6.75 0.41 -1.75
CA ILE A 101 -5.75 -0.46 -2.39
C ILE A 101 -6.44 -1.71 -2.90
N ASP A 102 -6.19 -2.04 -4.16
CA ASP A 102 -6.66 -3.24 -4.83
C ASP A 102 -5.48 -4.21 -4.89
N VAL A 103 -5.60 -5.33 -4.16
CA VAL A 103 -4.58 -6.37 -4.11
C VAL A 103 -4.93 -7.55 -5.01
N ASP A 104 -6.19 -7.70 -5.40
CA ASP A 104 -6.70 -8.84 -6.17
C ASP A 104 -7.01 -8.54 -7.66
N GLY A 105 -6.84 -7.27 -8.05
CA GLY A 105 -7.08 -6.74 -9.39
C GLY A 105 -8.56 -6.48 -9.70
N LYS A 106 -9.45 -6.49 -8.70
CA LYS A 106 -10.89 -6.32 -8.88
C LYS A 106 -11.43 -5.17 -8.06
N TYR A 107 -12.51 -4.59 -8.58
CA TYR A 107 -13.29 -3.61 -7.85
C TYR A 107 -14.44 -4.30 -7.09
N PRO A 108 -14.82 -3.87 -5.88
CA PRO A 108 -14.27 -2.77 -5.07
C PRO A 108 -12.88 -3.06 -4.49
N PHE A 109 -12.17 -2.01 -4.05
CA PHE A 109 -10.86 -2.11 -3.40
C PHE A 109 -10.91 -3.02 -2.15
N ASP A 110 -9.84 -3.76 -1.89
CA ASP A 110 -9.78 -4.76 -0.81
C ASP A 110 -9.40 -4.14 0.54
N ILE A 111 -8.58 -3.08 0.52
CA ILE A 111 -7.99 -2.49 1.72
C ILE A 111 -8.14 -0.98 1.66
N THR A 112 -8.63 -0.39 2.74
CA THR A 112 -8.65 1.06 2.93
C THR A 112 -7.73 1.43 4.09
N LEU A 113 -6.71 2.23 3.80
CA LEU A 113 -5.85 2.87 4.79
C LEU A 113 -6.41 4.26 5.09
N MET A 114 -6.49 4.65 6.36
CA MET A 114 -7.04 5.93 6.79
C MET A 114 -6.08 6.67 7.72
N ASP A 115 -5.96 7.97 7.46
CA ASP A 115 -5.38 8.98 8.33
C ASP A 115 -6.56 9.69 9.02
N THR A 116 -6.65 9.58 10.34
CA THR A 116 -7.83 10.08 11.09
C THR A 116 -7.65 11.46 11.71
N ASP A 117 -6.43 12.00 11.70
CA ASP A 117 -6.10 13.30 12.28
C ASP A 117 -5.44 14.28 11.28
N CYS A 118 -5.27 13.85 10.03
CA CYS A 118 -4.68 14.57 8.92
C CYS A 118 -3.19 14.91 9.12
N ASP A 119 -2.43 14.07 9.84
CA ASP A 119 -0.99 14.25 10.07
C ASP A 119 -0.11 13.60 8.98
N GLY A 120 -0.71 12.84 8.06
CA GLY A 120 -0.05 12.09 6.99
C GLY A 120 0.34 10.67 7.37
N VAL A 121 -0.01 10.20 8.58
CA VAL A 121 0.22 8.84 9.08
C VAL A 121 -1.07 8.04 8.97
N PHE A 122 -1.08 7.04 8.10
CA PHE A 122 -2.23 6.18 7.89
C PHE A 122 -2.26 5.06 8.93
N GLU A 123 -2.80 5.35 10.11
CA GLU A 123 -2.79 4.48 11.29
C GLU A 123 -3.88 3.41 11.30
N THR A 124 -4.93 3.55 10.48
CA THR A 124 -6.06 2.62 10.46
C THR A 124 -6.10 1.86 9.13
N LYS A 125 -6.10 0.54 9.18
CA LYS A 125 -6.36 -0.34 8.05
C LYS A 125 -7.73 -0.98 8.21
N VAL A 126 -8.50 -0.95 7.14
CA VAL A 126 -9.82 -1.59 7.04
C VAL A 126 -9.76 -2.58 5.89
N GLU A 127 -10.00 -3.86 6.19
CA GLU A 127 -10.16 -4.89 5.16
C GLU A 127 -11.64 -4.97 4.74
N GLU A 128 -11.90 -4.68 3.46
CA GLU A 128 -13.23 -4.70 2.87
C GLU A 128 -13.58 -6.10 2.40
N LYS A 129 -14.77 -6.58 2.78
CA LYS A 129 -15.29 -7.86 2.26
C LYS A 129 -16.08 -7.62 0.97
N PRO A 130 -16.05 -8.55 0.01
CA PRO A 130 -16.87 -8.47 -1.19
C PRO A 130 -18.35 -8.23 -0.85
N GLY A 131 -18.94 -7.17 -1.41
CA GLY A 131 -20.34 -6.80 -1.20
C GLY A 131 -20.61 -5.99 0.07
N GLN A 132 -19.60 -5.74 0.91
CA GLN A 132 -19.69 -4.82 2.03
C GLN A 132 -19.40 -3.40 1.54
N ARG A 133 -20.32 -2.47 1.80
CA ARG A 133 -20.03 -1.04 1.66
C ARG A 133 -19.50 -0.54 2.99
N MET A 134 -18.26 -0.06 3.01
CA MET A 134 -17.73 0.64 4.17
C MET A 134 -18.11 2.11 4.08
N ASP A 135 -18.65 2.63 5.18
CA ASP A 135 -18.83 4.07 5.36
C ASP A 135 -17.47 4.64 5.77
N LEU A 136 -16.86 5.41 4.86
CA LEU A 136 -15.57 6.04 5.12
C LEU A 136 -15.78 7.11 6.21
N ALA A 137 -15.22 6.88 7.40
CA ALA A 137 -15.23 7.89 8.45
C ALA A 137 -14.36 9.10 8.02
N ILE A 138 -15.00 10.13 7.45
CA ILE A 138 -14.32 11.35 7.00
C ILE A 138 -13.84 12.15 8.23
N PRO A 139 -12.54 12.38 8.40
CA PRO A 139 -12.03 13.04 9.60
C PRO A 139 -12.30 14.55 9.59
N GLU A 140 -12.58 15.13 10.76
CA GLU A 140 -12.99 16.53 10.90
C GLU A 140 -12.00 17.54 10.32
N CYS A 141 -10.71 17.20 10.32
CA CYS A 141 -9.62 18.06 9.86
C CYS A 141 -9.71 18.39 8.37
N VAL A 142 -10.31 17.54 7.53
CA VAL A 142 -10.40 17.80 6.07
C VAL A 142 -11.38 18.92 5.72
N PHE A 143 -12.32 19.22 6.62
CA PHE A 143 -13.29 20.31 6.43
C PHE A 143 -12.73 21.67 6.81
N ARG A 144 -11.55 21.72 7.44
CA ARG A 144 -10.92 22.99 7.78
C ARG A 144 -10.43 23.65 6.49
N PRO A 145 -10.76 24.92 6.24
CA PRO A 145 -10.19 25.63 5.10
C PRO A 145 -8.66 25.62 5.26
N ALA A 146 -7.94 25.28 4.18
CA ALA A 146 -6.50 25.49 4.14
C ALA A 146 -6.24 26.94 4.55
N THR A 147 -5.67 27.13 5.75
CA THR A 147 -5.51 28.46 6.34
C THR A 147 -4.86 29.36 5.30
N ALA A 148 -5.44 30.54 5.10
CA ALA A 148 -5.01 31.53 4.13
C ALA A 148 -3.66 32.18 4.51
N GLU A 149 -2.65 31.38 4.85
CA GLU A 149 -1.28 31.79 5.11
C GLU A 149 -0.43 31.64 3.85
N ARG A 150 -0.82 32.35 2.78
CA ARG A 150 0.11 32.86 1.75
C ARG A 150 -0.42 34.20 1.26
N ARG A 151 -0.16 35.25 2.02
CA ARG A 151 -0.10 36.62 1.51
C ARG A 151 1.34 37.08 1.55
#